data_AF-A0A7Y5UVH0-F1
#
_entry.id   AF-A0A7Y5UVH0-F1
#
_cell.length_a   1.000
_cell.length_b   1.000
_cell.length_c   1.000
_cell.angle_alpha   90.00
_cell.angle_beta   90.00
_cell.angle_gamma   90.00
#
_symmetry.space_group_name_H-M   'P 1'
#
loop_
_entity.id
_entity.type
_entity.pdbx_description
1 polymer ?
#
loop_
_entity_poly.entity_id
_entity_poly.type
_entity_poly.pdbx_seq_one_letter_code
_entity_poly.pdbx_strand_id
1 'polypeptide(L)'
;MVQPEILALVQGGYYLASGLWPLVHLRSFLAVTGPKTDLWLVRTVAVLVVVIGLTLLQAGRSPSAPALELAMLPGAGAALGLTLIEVYHVAKRVISPIYLADALVELAIVAAWLTPMVSSAR
;
A
#
# COMPACT_ATOMS: atom_id res chain seq x y z
N MET A 1 20.33 4.04 -4.10
CA MET A 1 20.15 2.59 -3.87
C MET A 1 19.24 2.44 -2.66
N VAL A 2 18.15 1.69 -2.80
CA VAL A 2 17.19 1.43 -1.73
C VAL A 2 17.42 0.02 -1.18
N GLN A 3 17.34 -0.14 0.14
CA GLN A 3 17.35 -1.46 0.77
C GLN A 3 15.95 -2.06 0.65
N PRO A 4 15.77 -3.15 -0.11
CA PRO A 4 14.47 -3.75 -0.36
C PRO A 4 13.77 -4.24 0.92
N GLU A 5 14.51 -4.71 1.91
CA GLU A 5 13.98 -5.09 3.23
C GLU A 5 13.37 -3.90 3.98
N ILE A 6 14.01 -2.74 3.94
CA ILE A 6 13.50 -1.51 4.55
C ILE A 6 12.26 -1.05 3.79
N LEU A 7 12.29 -1.09 2.46
CA LEU A 7 11.14 -0.72 1.63
C LEU A 7 9.93 -1.60 1.94
N ALA A 8 10.12 -2.92 2.05
CA ALA A 8 9.07 -3.86 2.42
C ALA A 8 8.52 -3.58 3.84
N LEU A 9 9.37 -3.26 4.81
CA LEU A 9 8.93 -2.89 6.16
C LEU A 9 8.12 -1.59 6.18
N VAL A 10 8.57 -0.57 5.45
CA VAL A 10 7.92 0.73 5.39
C VAL A 10 6.58 0.64 4.67
N GLN A 11 6.54 0.08 3.47
CA GLN A 11 5.28 -0.12 2.73
C GLN A 11 4.34 -1.05 3.50
N GLY A 12 4.86 -2.14 4.06
CA GLY A 12 4.06 -3.08 4.83
C GLY A 12 3.43 -2.45 6.06
N GLY A 13 4.19 -1.60 6.78
CA GLY A 13 3.66 -0.82 7.91
C GLY A 13 2.61 0.21 7.48
N TYR A 14 2.85 0.90 6.35
CA TYR A 14 1.90 1.85 5.77
C TYR A 14 0.56 1.16 5.45
N TYR A 15 0.60 0.03 4.74
CA TYR A 15 -0.59 -0.74 4.35
C TYR A 15 -1.31 -1.34 5.55
N LEU A 16 -0.56 -1.82 6.54
CA LEU A 16 -1.16 -2.32 7.76
C LEU A 16 -1.93 -1.21 8.49
N ALA A 17 -1.34 -0.02 8.62
CA ALA A 17 -1.97 1.12 9.26
C ALA A 17 -3.20 1.63 8.49
N SER A 18 -3.05 1.88 7.18
CA SER A 18 -4.13 2.39 6.33
C SER A 18 -5.27 1.39 6.17
N GLY A 19 -4.96 0.10 6.04
CA GLY A 19 -5.94 -0.98 5.95
C GLY A 19 -6.66 -1.26 7.27
N LEU A 20 -5.97 -1.20 8.43
CA LEU A 20 -6.64 -1.39 9.73
C LEU A 20 -7.57 -0.22 10.09
N TRP A 21 -7.29 0.99 9.62
CA TRP A 21 -8.05 2.19 9.96
C TRP A 21 -9.58 2.08 9.74
N PRO A 22 -10.09 1.72 8.55
CA PRO A 22 -11.53 1.54 8.34
C PRO A 22 -12.11 0.32 9.06
N LEU A 23 -11.29 -0.67 9.44
CA LEU A 23 -11.73 -1.84 10.22
C LEU A 23 -11.93 -1.50 11.69
N VAL A 24 -11.02 -0.71 12.27
CA VAL A 24 -11.05 -0.32 13.69
C VAL A 24 -11.97 0.88 13.92
N HIS A 25 -11.92 1.89 13.04
CA HIS A 25 -12.68 3.12 13.23
C HIS A 25 -13.16 3.73 11.90
N LEU A 26 -14.16 3.08 11.31
CA LEU A 26 -14.76 3.47 10.03
C LEU A 26 -15.21 4.95 9.99
N ARG A 27 -15.76 5.48 11.08
CA ARG A 27 -16.23 6.89 11.12
C ARG A 27 -15.10 7.88 10.87
N SER A 28 -13.91 7.66 11.46
CA SER A 28 -12.77 8.56 11.24
C SER A 28 -12.20 8.40 9.83
N PHE A 29 -12.21 7.17 9.31
CA PHE A 29 -11.77 6.92 7.94
C PHE A 29 -12.65 7.68 6.95
N LEU A 30 -13.97 7.60 7.09
CA LEU A 30 -14.92 8.34 6.25
C LEU A 30 -14.85 9.86 6.46
N ALA A 31 -14.52 10.32 7.67
CA ALA A 31 -14.34 11.75 7.94
C ALA A 31 -13.18 12.34 7.14
N VAL A 32 -12.13 11.56 6.88
CA VAL A 32 -10.97 11.99 6.08
C VAL A 32 -11.17 11.71 4.59
N THR A 33 -11.63 10.50 4.24
CA THR A 33 -11.71 10.01 2.86
C THR A 33 -13.01 10.35 2.13
N GLY A 34 -13.97 10.94 2.84
CA GLY A 34 -15.32 11.25 2.37
C GLY A 34 -16.28 10.06 2.45
N PRO A 35 -17.59 10.31 2.26
CA PRO A 35 -18.62 9.28 2.34
C PRO A 35 -18.46 8.22 1.25
N LYS A 36 -18.85 6.98 1.56
CA LYS A 36 -18.84 5.84 0.63
C LYS A 36 -20.19 5.15 0.68
N THR A 37 -20.72 4.78 -0.48
CA THR A 37 -21.99 4.04 -0.59
C THR A 37 -21.84 2.61 -0.08
N ASP A 38 -20.82 1.91 -0.59
CA ASP A 38 -20.60 0.49 -0.31
C ASP A 38 -19.59 0.28 0.83
N LEU A 39 -20.06 0.39 2.07
CA LEU A 39 -19.21 0.19 3.25
C LEU A 39 -18.65 -1.24 3.38
N TRP A 40 -19.31 -2.23 2.78
CA TRP A 40 -18.80 -3.60 2.72
C TRP A 40 -17.55 -3.68 1.84
N LEU A 41 -17.53 -2.98 0.71
CA LEU A 41 -16.40 -2.93 -0.21
C LEU A 41 -15.19 -2.26 0.44
N VAL A 42 -15.40 -1.18 1.22
CA VAL A 42 -14.34 -0.55 2.02
C VAL A 42 -13.67 -1.57 2.93
N ARG A 43 -14.44 -2.40 3.63
CA ARG A 43 -13.89 -3.43 4.53
C ARG A 43 -13.18 -4.55 3.76
N THR A 44 -13.70 -4.96 2.61
CA THR A 44 -13.05 -5.96 1.75
C THR A 44 -11.68 -5.48 1.29
N VAL A 45 -11.61 -4.27 0.72
CA VAL A 45 -10.33 -3.67 0.28
C VAL A 45 -9.39 -3.49 1.46
N ALA A 46 -9.89 -3.03 2.60
CA ALA A 46 -9.11 -2.89 3.82
C ALA A 46 -8.46 -4.20 4.28
N VAL A 47 -9.20 -5.32 4.28
CA VAL A 47 -8.65 -6.65 4.60
C VAL A 47 -7.58 -7.05 3.60
N LEU A 48 -7.79 -6.83 2.30
CA LEU A 48 -6.79 -7.14 1.27
C LEU A 48 -5.50 -6.33 1.48
N VAL A 49 -5.62 -5.02 1.73
CA VAL A 49 -4.48 -4.14 2.00
C VAL A 49 -3.74 -4.57 3.27
N VAL A 50 -4.45 -4.95 4.33
CA VAL A 50 -3.85 -5.52 5.55
C VAL A 50 -3.05 -6.78 5.24
N VAL A 51 -3.60 -7.71 4.45
CA VAL A 51 -2.90 -8.95 4.07
C VAL A 51 -1.63 -8.63 3.29
N ILE A 52 -1.69 -7.71 2.33
CA ILE A 52 -0.50 -7.26 1.59
C ILE A 52 0.52 -6.61 2.54
N GLY A 53 0.06 -5.80 3.49
CA GLY A 53 0.91 -5.20 4.51
C GLY A 53 1.65 -6.25 5.34
N LEU A 54 0.94 -7.30 5.78
CA LEU A 54 1.51 -8.40 6.56
C LEU A 54 2.53 -9.23 5.76
N THR A 55 2.28 -9.50 4.48
CA THR A 55 3.23 -10.24 3.63
C THR A 55 4.52 -9.46 3.42
N LEU A 56 4.43 -8.15 3.17
CA LEU A 56 5.59 -7.27 3.04
C LEU A 56 6.38 -7.16 4.35
N LEU A 57 5.68 -6.99 5.48
CA LEU A 57 6.29 -6.99 6.80
C LEU A 57 7.01 -8.31 7.12
N GLN A 58 6.45 -9.45 6.70
CA GLN A 58 7.09 -10.75 6.88
C GLN A 58 8.34 -10.89 6.01
N ALA A 59 8.29 -10.44 4.75
CA ALA A 59 9.43 -10.47 3.83
C ALA A 59 10.58 -9.57 4.31
N GLY A 60 10.27 -8.39 4.85
CA GLY A 60 11.28 -7.46 5.39
C GLY A 60 11.92 -7.91 6.70
N ARG A 61 11.21 -8.68 7.55
CA ARG A 61 11.74 -9.15 8.86
C ARG A 61 12.68 -10.35 8.75
N SER A 62 12.43 -11.24 7.80
CA SER A 62 13.24 -12.43 7.56
C SER A 62 13.70 -12.44 6.10
N PRO A 63 14.57 -11.48 5.71
CA PRO A 63 14.92 -11.29 4.32
C PRO A 63 15.73 -12.48 3.80
N SER A 64 15.23 -13.09 2.74
CA SER A 64 16.00 -13.96 1.84
C SER A 64 15.80 -13.43 0.42
N ALA A 65 16.80 -13.60 -0.45
CA ALA A 65 16.70 -13.11 -1.83
C ALA A 65 15.41 -13.56 -2.55
N PRO A 66 14.97 -14.84 -2.44
CA PRO A 66 13.70 -15.27 -3.04
C PRO A 66 12.47 -14.62 -2.39
N ALA A 67 12.45 -14.46 -1.06
CA ALA A 67 11.31 -13.84 -0.38
C ALA A 67 11.12 -12.37 -0.79
N LEU A 68 12.22 -11.70 -1.12
CA LEU A 68 12.22 -10.29 -1.46
C LEU A 68 11.85 -10.05 -2.92
N GLU A 69 12.36 -10.89 -3.83
CA GLU A 69 11.90 -10.93 -5.22
C GLU A 69 10.40 -11.22 -5.31
N LEU A 70 9.91 -12.19 -4.52
CA LEU A 70 8.48 -12.50 -4.42
C LEU A 70 7.67 -11.36 -3.79
N ALA A 71 8.27 -10.52 -2.95
CA ALA A 71 7.62 -9.35 -2.36
C ALA A 71 7.55 -8.15 -3.32
N MET A 72 8.42 -8.07 -4.33
CA MET A 72 8.39 -6.99 -5.33
C MET A 72 7.06 -6.96 -6.09
N LEU A 73 6.54 -8.12 -6.49
CA LEU A 73 5.31 -8.19 -7.28
C LEU A 73 4.06 -7.70 -6.51
N PRO A 74 3.74 -8.18 -5.30
CA PRO A 74 2.65 -7.61 -4.51
C PRO A 74 2.96 -6.19 -4.03
N GLY A 75 4.22 -5.84 -3.75
CA GLY A 75 4.61 -4.49 -3.33
C GLY A 75 4.40 -3.44 -4.43
N ALA A 76 5.12 -3.55 -5.54
CA ALA A 76 5.00 -2.63 -6.66
C ALA A 76 3.63 -2.72 -7.36
N GLY A 77 3.10 -3.94 -7.49
CA GLY A 77 1.82 -4.19 -8.15
C GLY A 77 0.62 -3.60 -7.39
N ALA A 78 0.58 -3.77 -6.05
CA ALA A 78 -0.48 -3.16 -5.25
C ALA A 78 -0.40 -1.64 -5.27
N ALA A 79 0.81 -1.08 -5.07
CA ALA A 79 1.02 0.37 -5.07
C ALA A 79 0.61 1.01 -6.40
N LEU A 80 1.02 0.38 -7.52
CA LEU A 80 0.63 0.84 -8.85
C LEU A 80 -0.89 0.74 -9.07
N GLY A 81 -1.51 -0.38 -8.70
CA GLY A 81 -2.95 -0.58 -8.83
C GLY A 81 -3.76 0.44 -8.04
N LEU A 82 -3.38 0.70 -6.78
CA LEU A 82 -4.01 1.71 -5.92
C LEU A 82 -3.85 3.11 -6.52
N THR A 83 -2.61 3.51 -6.86
CA THR A 83 -2.33 4.81 -7.50
C THR A 83 -3.20 5.04 -8.74
N LEU A 84 -3.29 4.04 -9.64
CA LEU A 84 -4.06 4.16 -10.88
C LEU A 84 -5.56 4.34 -10.62
N ILE A 85 -6.13 3.55 -9.71
CA ILE A 85 -7.56 3.65 -9.35
C ILE A 85 -7.86 4.98 -8.68
N GLU A 86 -7.00 5.45 -7.79
CA GLU A 86 -7.15 6.72 -7.09
C GLU A 86 -7.12 7.90 -8.05
N VAL A 87 -6.06 8.00 -8.87
CA VAL A 87 -5.92 9.08 -9.85
C VAL A 87 -7.10 9.08 -10.83
N TYR A 88 -7.51 7.91 -11.32
CA TYR A 88 -8.66 7.79 -12.23
C TYR A 88 -9.96 8.30 -11.60
N HIS A 89 -10.29 7.86 -10.38
CA HIS A 89 -11.55 8.24 -9.72
C HIS A 89 -11.53 9.68 -9.18
N VAL A 90 -10.37 10.21 -8.78
CA VAL A 90 -10.24 11.65 -8.45
C VAL A 90 -10.42 12.50 -9.70
N ALA A 91 -9.82 12.13 -10.83
CA ALA A 91 -9.99 12.85 -12.10
C ALA A 91 -11.45 12.86 -12.57
N LYS A 92 -12.18 11.77 -12.32
CA LYS A 92 -13.63 11.67 -12.55
C LYS A 92 -14.50 12.36 -11.47
N ARG A 93 -13.89 12.93 -10.42
CA ARG A 93 -14.55 13.55 -9.26
C ARG A 93 -15.52 12.61 -8.53
N VAL A 94 -15.21 11.32 -8.52
CA VAL A 94 -16.00 10.29 -7.82
C VAL A 94 -15.56 10.15 -6.37
N ILE A 95 -14.27 10.32 -6.08
CA ILE A 95 -13.70 10.25 -4.73
C ILE A 95 -13.02 11.56 -4.33
N SER A 96 -12.84 11.75 -3.02
CA SER A 96 -12.22 12.95 -2.44
C SER A 96 -10.80 13.18 -2.99
N PRO A 97 -10.38 14.44 -3.25
CA PRO A 97 -9.02 14.75 -3.66
C PRO A 97 -7.92 14.31 -2.69
N ILE A 98 -8.27 14.01 -1.42
CA ILE A 98 -7.32 13.49 -0.43
C ILE A 98 -6.61 12.20 -0.89
N TYR A 99 -7.26 11.41 -1.75
CA TYR A 99 -6.67 10.21 -2.33
C TYR A 99 -5.46 10.51 -3.23
N LEU A 100 -5.25 11.76 -3.67
CA LEU A 100 -4.00 12.13 -4.36
C LEU A 100 -2.80 12.16 -3.41
N ALA A 101 -3.02 12.38 -2.11
CA ALA A 101 -1.95 12.28 -1.13
C ALA A 101 -1.49 10.82 -0.97
N ASP A 102 -2.43 9.88 -0.96
CA ASP A 102 -2.15 8.43 -0.96
C ASP A 102 -1.44 8.02 -2.26
N ALA A 103 -2.00 8.41 -3.40
CA ALA A 103 -1.40 8.16 -4.72
C ALA A 103 0.05 8.68 -4.84
N LEU A 104 0.39 9.80 -4.18
CA LEU A 104 1.75 10.32 -4.15
C LEU A 104 2.70 9.42 -3.36
N VAL A 105 2.24 8.92 -2.21
CA VAL A 105 3.00 7.95 -1.39
C VAL A 105 3.21 6.66 -2.17
N GLU A 106 2.15 6.13 -2.78
CA GLU A 106 2.18 4.90 -3.57
C GLU A 106 3.09 5.04 -4.80
N LEU A 107 3.05 6.19 -5.50
CA LEU A 107 3.94 6.46 -6.62
C LEU A 107 5.41 6.49 -6.20
N ALA A 108 5.72 7.06 -5.02
CA ALA A 108 7.07 7.05 -4.47
C ALA A 108 7.53 5.61 -4.13
N ILE A 109 6.63 4.77 -3.62
CA ILE A 109 6.87 3.35 -3.36
C ILE A 109 7.13 2.59 -4.66
N VAL A 110 6.32 2.79 -5.70
CA VAL A 110 6.54 2.21 -7.04
C VAL A 110 7.91 2.60 -7.57
N ALA A 111 8.25 3.90 -7.51
CA ALA A 111 9.55 4.38 -7.95
C ALA A 111 10.69 3.71 -7.17
N ALA A 112 10.56 3.55 -5.85
CA ALA A 112 11.55 2.91 -5.01
C ALA A 112 11.77 1.42 -5.38
N TRP A 113 10.71 0.67 -5.67
CA TRP A 113 10.80 -0.72 -6.14
C TRP A 113 11.48 -0.86 -7.51
N LEU A 114 11.38 0.15 -8.36
CA LEU A 114 12.00 0.15 -9.70
C LEU A 114 13.47 0.58 -9.69
N THR A 115 13.97 1.15 -8.59
CA THR A 115 15.40 1.49 -8.48
C THR A 115 16.26 0.26 -8.24
N PRO A 116 17.54 0.25 -8.69
CA PRO A 116 18.47 -0.83 -8.38
C PRO A 116 18.56 -1.07 -6.86
N MET A 117 18.33 -2.33 -6.48
CA MET A 117 18.21 -2.75 -5.08
C MET A 117 19.53 -3.37 -4.61
N VAL A 118 19.94 -3.04 -3.38
CA VAL A 118 21.06 -3.73 -2.71
C VAL A 118 20.46 -4.84 -1.88
N SER A 119 20.65 -6.09 -2.27
CA SER A 119 20.26 -7.21 -1.43
C SER A 119 21.27 -7.37 -0.30
N SER A 120 20.78 -7.32 0.95
CA SER A 120 21.57 -7.76 2.10
C SER A 120 21.71 -9.28 2.03
N ALA A 121 22.68 -9.78 1.26
CA ALA A 121 23.10 -11.17 1.34
C ALA A 121 23.74 -11.39 2.73
N ARG A 122 23.05 -12.13 3.60
CA ARG A 122 23.61 -12.71 4.82
C ARG A 122 23.51 -14.22 4.75
#